data_AF-A0A524PV25-F1
#
_entry.id   AF-A0A524PV25-F1
#
_cell.length_a   1.000
_cell.length_b   1.000
_cell.length_c   1.000
_cell.angle_alpha   90.00
_cell.angle_beta   90.00
_cell.angle_gamma   90.00
#
_symmetry.space_group_name_H-M   'P 1'
#
loop_
_entity.id
_entity.type
_entity.pdbx_description
1 polymer ?
#
loop_
_entity_poly.entity_id
_entity_poly.type
_entity_poly.pdbx_seq_one_letter_code
_entity_poly.pdbx_strand_id
1 'polypeptide(L)'
;MAGVGLSYNQYIWNSTMNPAAGMLRHVVGLGTRAVNRVEGDYPRIIALDEPLLKPYSGIEDARKFSQRKFDVLNTARNELETIDMAEFFRDTGRVNLSYVGLRDAETEERMRERGASDAESWLVNFDEFLQKTSFVRDMEMILRVLEETYRNPVDIEYTLNFTGEGSYRINLLQCRPQQVKWYREPVSMPDIVAGDRVFFRSSGNFVGGNISLDLKRIIYVDPEGYSGLSVTDKHAVARIMGRLNRTIENRQENPVMLIGPGRWGTTTPSLGVPVNYSEIHSVSVIVEIAFMRDGLVPEISYGTHFFQDLVENDTYYVAIQPEKERVVFNPALLSAYPDIAPALIPEESRFQEIVHVYETDFELRLIADIARQELLCYAHGE
;
A
#
# COMPACT_ATOMS: atom_id res chain seq x y z
N MET A 1 -0.04 -9.71 22.08
CA MET A 1 -0.20 -8.96 20.81
C MET A 1 1.01 -8.07 20.64
N ALA A 2 1.27 -7.58 19.44
CA ALA A 2 2.40 -6.71 19.15
C ALA A 2 2.13 -5.90 17.88
N GLY A 3 3.00 -4.95 17.57
CA GLY A 3 2.87 -4.20 16.33
C GLY A 3 3.96 -3.19 16.07
N VAL A 4 3.82 -2.55 14.92
CA VAL A 4 4.54 -1.35 14.53
C VAL A 4 3.56 -0.17 14.58
N GLY A 5 3.98 0.95 15.14
CA GLY A 5 3.22 2.21 15.12
C GLY A 5 3.97 3.28 14.35
N LEU A 6 3.27 4.05 13.54
CA LEU A 6 3.80 5.22 12.84
C LEU A 6 3.07 6.46 13.36
N SER A 7 3.80 7.48 13.83
CA SER A 7 3.17 8.71 14.33
C SER A 7 2.54 9.53 13.20
N TYR A 8 3.04 9.39 11.98
CA TYR A 8 2.42 9.90 10.77
C TYR A 8 1.98 8.76 9.85
N ASN A 9 0.68 8.72 9.54
CA ASN A 9 0.10 7.75 8.63
C ASN A 9 0.47 8.10 7.17
N GLN A 10 1.33 7.28 6.57
CA GLN A 10 1.78 7.43 5.18
C GLN A 10 0.80 6.83 4.16
N TYR A 11 -0.24 6.17 4.64
CA TYR A 11 -1.18 5.41 3.84
C TYR A 11 -2.61 5.84 4.19
N ILE A 12 -3.09 6.82 3.44
CA ILE A 12 -4.46 7.33 3.53
C ILE A 12 -5.28 6.58 2.51
N TRP A 13 -6.33 5.87 2.92
CA TRP A 13 -7.22 5.12 2.03
C TRP A 13 -8.64 5.71 1.94
N ASN A 14 -8.93 6.72 2.75
CA ASN A 14 -10.19 7.43 2.78
C ASN A 14 -9.93 8.93 3.00
N SER A 15 -10.67 9.78 2.29
CA SER A 15 -10.49 11.24 2.31
C SER A 15 -10.81 11.89 3.66
N THR A 16 -11.51 11.20 4.57
CA THR A 16 -11.79 11.70 5.93
C THR A 16 -10.62 11.49 6.89
N MET A 17 -9.62 10.69 6.52
CA MET A 17 -8.55 10.32 7.43
C MET A 17 -7.56 11.47 7.64
N ASN A 18 -7.12 11.63 8.88
CA ASN A 18 -6.08 12.55 9.31
C ASN A 18 -4.72 11.83 9.39
N PRO A 19 -3.77 12.13 8.48
CA PRO A 19 -2.44 11.54 8.52
C PRO A 19 -1.70 11.73 9.85
N ALA A 20 -1.89 12.88 10.50
CA ALA A 20 -1.19 13.23 11.74
C ALA A 20 -1.72 12.49 12.98
N ALA A 21 -2.81 11.71 12.87
CA ALA A 21 -3.25 10.84 13.95
C ALA A 21 -2.37 9.58 14.09
N GLY A 22 -1.67 9.20 13.02
CA GLY A 22 -0.81 8.02 12.99
C GLY A 22 -1.54 6.74 12.59
N MET A 23 -0.77 5.66 12.46
CA MET A 23 -1.28 4.35 12.06
C MET A 23 -0.58 3.23 12.81
N LEU A 24 -1.23 2.07 12.94
CA LEU A 24 -0.65 0.86 13.47
C LEU A 24 -0.71 -0.28 12.45
N ARG A 25 0.33 -1.12 12.45
CA ARG A 25 0.33 -2.50 11.94
C ARG A 25 0.25 -3.41 13.17
N HIS A 26 -0.93 -3.95 13.46
CA HIS A 26 -1.19 -4.73 14.69
C HIS A 26 -1.34 -6.22 14.40
N VAL A 27 -0.75 -7.07 15.25
CA VAL A 27 -0.73 -8.53 15.07
C VAL A 27 -0.84 -9.29 16.40
N VAL A 28 -1.25 -10.54 16.29
CA VAL A 28 -1.03 -11.58 17.29
C VAL A 28 0.40 -12.11 17.19
N GLY A 29 0.96 -12.56 18.31
CA GLY A 29 2.32 -13.11 18.39
C GLY A 29 3.39 -12.09 18.77
N LEU A 30 4.64 -12.38 18.39
CA LEU A 30 5.84 -11.62 18.77
C LEU A 30 6.03 -10.28 18.03
N GLY A 31 5.21 -9.96 17.03
CA GLY A 31 5.34 -8.71 16.25
C GLY A 31 6.16 -8.85 14.96
N THR A 32 6.79 -10.00 14.74
CA THR A 32 7.56 -10.32 13.52
C THR A 32 6.77 -10.07 12.24
N ARG A 33 5.47 -10.35 12.21
CA ARG A 33 4.57 -10.13 11.06
C ARG A 33 4.06 -8.70 10.92
N ALA A 34 4.24 -7.86 11.93
CA ALA A 34 4.04 -6.43 11.79
C ALA A 34 5.25 -5.76 11.13
N VAL A 35 6.46 -6.25 11.44
CA VAL A 35 7.74 -5.75 10.90
C VAL A 35 8.01 -6.34 9.52
N ASN A 36 8.02 -7.66 9.41
CA ASN A 36 8.26 -8.39 8.17
C ASN A 36 6.96 -8.53 7.37
N ARG A 37 7.12 -8.59 6.05
CA ARG A 37 6.01 -8.76 5.12
C ARG A 37 6.04 -10.19 4.62
N VAL A 38 4.98 -10.92 4.90
CA VAL A 38 4.89 -12.35 4.58
C VAL A 38 3.75 -12.54 3.60
N GLU A 39 4.06 -13.16 2.46
CA GLU A 39 3.06 -13.37 1.42
C GLU A 39 1.85 -14.17 1.95
N GLY A 40 0.66 -13.63 1.72
CA GLY A 40 -0.60 -14.27 2.12
C GLY A 40 -0.94 -14.18 3.62
N ASP A 41 -0.21 -13.35 4.38
CA ASP A 41 -0.45 -13.15 5.81
C ASP A 41 -0.30 -11.67 6.18
N TYR A 42 -1.40 -11.04 6.61
CA TYR A 42 -1.51 -9.58 6.63
C TYR A 42 -1.69 -9.07 8.06
N PRO A 43 -0.89 -8.08 8.50
CA PRO A 43 -1.16 -7.40 9.76
C PRO A 43 -2.44 -6.59 9.65
N ARG A 44 -3.05 -6.35 10.81
CA ARG A 44 -4.17 -5.44 10.89
C ARG A 44 -3.68 -4.00 10.76
N ILE A 45 -4.04 -3.35 9.65
CA ILE A 45 -3.85 -1.91 9.50
C ILE A 45 -4.94 -1.15 10.28
N ILE A 46 -4.52 -0.18 11.10
CA ILE A 46 -5.39 0.65 11.94
C ILE A 46 -4.97 2.11 11.75
N ALA A 47 -5.85 2.96 11.24
CA ALA A 47 -5.66 4.39 11.32
C ALA A 47 -6.21 4.87 12.66
N LEU A 48 -5.44 5.65 13.41
CA LEU A 48 -5.78 5.92 14.82
C LEU A 48 -6.98 6.85 14.98
N ASP A 49 -7.23 7.72 14.01
CA ASP A 49 -8.41 8.59 13.91
C ASP A 49 -9.69 7.85 13.52
N GLU A 50 -9.57 6.80 12.70
CA GLU A 50 -10.69 5.98 12.22
C GLU A 50 -10.38 4.47 12.39
N PRO A 51 -10.26 3.96 13.64
CA PRO A 51 -9.66 2.65 13.93
C PRO A 51 -10.46 1.45 13.42
N LEU A 52 -11.77 1.63 13.20
CA LEU A 52 -12.66 0.60 12.67
C LEU A 52 -12.76 0.63 11.15
N LEU A 53 -12.31 1.70 10.50
CA LEU A 53 -12.32 1.82 9.05
C LEU A 53 -11.31 0.87 8.43
N LYS A 54 -11.78 0.00 7.54
CA LYS A 54 -10.95 -1.00 6.84
C LYS A 54 -10.48 -0.45 5.50
N PRO A 55 -9.28 -0.80 5.02
CA PRO A 55 -8.84 -0.48 3.66
C PRO A 55 -9.44 -1.41 2.57
N TYR A 56 -10.36 -2.29 2.95
CA TYR A 56 -10.98 -3.28 2.07
C TYR A 56 -12.49 -3.35 2.30
N SER A 57 -13.22 -3.88 1.32
CA SER A 57 -14.69 -3.86 1.31
C SER A 57 -15.28 -5.26 1.40
N GLY A 58 -16.00 -5.56 2.48
CA GLY A 58 -16.74 -6.81 2.62
C GLY A 58 -15.92 -7.96 3.24
N ILE A 59 -16.60 -9.09 3.40
CA ILE A 59 -16.10 -10.24 4.18
C ILE A 59 -15.11 -11.12 3.39
N GLU A 60 -15.25 -11.21 2.07
CA GLU A 60 -14.31 -11.97 1.23
C GLU A 60 -12.90 -11.38 1.30
N ASP A 61 -12.79 -10.06 1.23
CA ASP A 61 -11.53 -9.33 1.38
C ASP A 61 -10.96 -9.53 2.78
N ALA A 62 -11.82 -9.45 3.80
CA ALA A 62 -11.40 -9.66 5.18
C ALA A 62 -10.77 -11.06 5.36
N ARG A 63 -11.32 -12.10 4.70
CA ARG A 63 -10.75 -13.46 4.71
C ARG A 63 -9.41 -13.56 3.97
N LYS A 64 -9.23 -12.76 2.90
CA LYS A 64 -7.98 -12.70 2.13
C LYS A 64 -6.89 -11.95 2.90
N PHE A 65 -7.26 -10.82 3.50
CA PHE A 65 -6.37 -9.81 4.09
C PHE A 65 -6.45 -9.81 5.63
N SER A 66 -6.29 -10.98 6.21
CA SER A 66 -6.24 -11.19 7.66
C SER A 66 -5.01 -11.97 8.05
N GLN A 67 -4.64 -11.85 9.32
CA GLN A 67 -3.56 -12.63 9.88
C GLN A 67 -3.96 -14.11 9.97
N ARG A 68 -3.14 -14.99 9.41
CA ARG A 68 -3.36 -16.45 9.39
C ARG A 68 -2.36 -17.21 10.24
N LYS A 69 -1.16 -16.67 10.42
CA LYS A 69 -0.13 -17.30 11.24
C LYS A 69 0.47 -16.26 12.19
N PHE A 70 1.12 -16.75 13.23
CA PHE A 70 1.85 -15.90 14.16
C PHE A 70 3.05 -16.66 14.70
N ASP A 71 4.12 -15.91 14.96
CA ASP A 71 5.34 -16.50 15.48
C ASP A 71 5.33 -16.38 17.01
N VAL A 72 5.78 -17.45 17.66
CA VAL A 72 5.89 -17.61 19.11
C VAL A 72 7.29 -18.09 19.47
N LEU A 73 7.71 -17.81 20.70
CA LEU A 73 8.92 -18.38 21.25
C LEU A 73 8.56 -19.58 22.13
N ASN A 74 8.93 -20.78 21.69
CA ASN A 74 8.81 -21.97 22.51
C ASN A 74 9.96 -21.97 23.53
N THR A 75 9.67 -21.58 24.77
CA THR A 75 10.70 -21.44 25.81
C THR A 75 11.22 -22.77 26.32
N ALA A 76 10.48 -23.87 26.17
CA ALA A 76 10.92 -25.20 26.57
C ALA A 76 11.97 -25.75 25.60
N ARG A 77 11.78 -25.51 24.30
CA ARG A 77 12.71 -25.91 23.23
C ARG A 77 13.74 -24.84 22.89
N ASN A 78 13.52 -23.60 23.34
CA ASN A 78 14.28 -22.41 22.97
C ASN A 78 14.32 -22.18 21.45
N GLU A 79 13.16 -22.32 20.80
CA GLU A 79 13.02 -22.25 19.35
C GLU A 79 11.90 -21.27 18.95
N LEU A 80 12.10 -20.59 17.81
CA LEU A 80 11.04 -19.82 17.17
C LEU A 80 10.13 -20.78 16.42
N GLU A 81 8.83 -20.75 16.71
CA GLU A 81 7.81 -21.57 16.07
C GLU A 81 6.75 -20.68 15.43
N THR A 82 6.16 -21.13 14.33
CA THR A 82 5.03 -20.47 13.67
C THR A 82 3.78 -21.32 13.86
N ILE A 83 2.73 -20.73 14.41
CA ILE A 83 1.45 -21.38 14.72
C ILE A 83 0.35 -20.81 13.81
N ASP A 84 -0.60 -21.66 13.41
CA ASP A 84 -1.79 -21.25 12.67
C ASP A 84 -2.82 -20.59 13.61
N MET A 85 -3.43 -19.49 13.19
CA MET A 85 -4.46 -18.82 13.98
C MET A 85 -5.65 -19.74 14.30
N ALA A 86 -5.99 -20.69 13.42
CA ALA A 86 -7.02 -21.67 13.68
C ALA A 86 -6.68 -22.60 14.86
N GLU A 87 -5.40 -22.88 15.11
CA GLU A 87 -4.94 -23.60 16.32
C GLU A 87 -5.11 -22.74 17.57
N PHE A 88 -4.75 -21.46 17.49
CA PHE A 88 -4.89 -20.53 18.60
C PHE A 88 -6.34 -20.38 19.07
N PHE A 89 -7.30 -20.24 18.15
CA PHE A 89 -8.71 -20.08 18.51
C PHE A 89 -9.34 -21.33 19.14
N ARG A 90 -8.70 -22.50 19.04
CA ARG A 90 -9.15 -23.73 19.73
C ARG A 90 -8.72 -23.77 21.21
N ASP A 91 -7.72 -22.98 21.61
CA ASP A 91 -7.23 -22.93 22.98
C ASP A 91 -7.78 -21.67 23.71
N THR A 92 -8.76 -21.89 24.58
CA THR A 92 -9.59 -20.84 25.20
C THR A 92 -9.02 -20.25 26.48
N GLY A 93 -7.81 -20.67 26.91
CA GLY A 93 -7.41 -20.52 28.31
C GLY A 93 -6.84 -19.18 28.76
N ARG A 94 -6.48 -18.24 27.86
CA ARG A 94 -5.60 -17.10 28.26
C ARG A 94 -5.97 -15.71 27.75
N VAL A 95 -6.79 -15.61 26.70
CA VAL A 95 -7.16 -14.32 26.08
C VAL A 95 -8.64 -14.35 25.78
N ASN A 96 -9.34 -13.22 25.99
CA ASN A 96 -10.68 -13.08 25.46
C ASN A 96 -10.61 -13.11 23.93
N LEU A 97 -11.01 -14.22 23.30
CA LEU A 97 -10.88 -14.45 21.87
C LEU A 97 -11.60 -13.38 21.04
N SER A 98 -12.64 -12.74 21.59
CA SER A 98 -13.35 -11.65 20.93
C SER A 98 -12.50 -10.39 20.75
N TYR A 99 -11.45 -10.20 21.56
CA TYR A 99 -10.47 -9.13 21.38
C TYR A 99 -9.50 -9.40 20.22
N VAL A 100 -9.42 -10.63 19.74
CA VAL A 100 -8.51 -11.04 18.66
C VAL A 100 -9.27 -11.10 17.33
N GLY A 101 -10.42 -11.77 17.31
CA GLY A 101 -11.15 -12.00 16.08
C GLY A 101 -12.66 -12.11 16.26
N LEU A 102 -13.34 -12.19 15.13
CA LEU A 102 -14.79 -12.35 15.02
C LEU A 102 -15.12 -13.69 14.34
N ARG A 103 -16.25 -14.29 14.73
CA ARG A 103 -16.77 -15.53 14.16
C ARG A 103 -17.29 -15.31 12.74
N ASP A 104 -16.78 -16.07 11.79
CA ASP A 104 -17.20 -16.04 10.39
C ASP A 104 -18.37 -17.02 10.15
N ALA A 105 -19.57 -16.58 10.51
CA ALA A 105 -20.78 -17.40 10.45
C ALA A 105 -21.09 -17.95 9.05
N GLU A 106 -20.76 -17.22 7.98
CA GLU A 106 -20.99 -17.68 6.60
C GLU A 106 -20.03 -18.81 6.22
N THR A 107 -18.75 -18.72 6.61
CA THR A 107 -17.81 -19.83 6.41
C THR A 107 -18.22 -21.05 7.23
N GLU A 108 -18.69 -20.85 8.46
CA GLU A 108 -19.19 -21.94 9.30
C GLU A 108 -20.41 -22.62 8.69
N GLU A 109 -21.36 -21.87 8.14
CA GLU A 109 -22.52 -22.43 7.46
C GLU A 109 -22.10 -23.29 6.26
N ARG A 110 -21.20 -22.78 5.40
CA ARG A 110 -20.63 -23.55 4.28
C ARG A 110 -19.88 -24.81 4.74
N MET A 111 -19.23 -24.78 5.90
CA MET A 111 -18.57 -25.94 6.49
C MET A 111 -19.59 -26.97 7.00
N ARG A 112 -20.67 -26.51 7.65
CA ARG A 112 -21.77 -27.38 8.10
C ARG A 112 -22.44 -28.09 6.92
N GLU A 113 -22.70 -27.37 5.82
CA GLU A 113 -23.24 -27.95 4.58
C GLU A 113 -22.34 -29.05 3.98
N ARG A 114 -21.02 -28.94 4.20
CA ARG A 114 -20.03 -29.94 3.76
C ARG A 114 -19.77 -31.06 4.77
N GLY A 115 -20.57 -31.14 5.84
CA GLY A 115 -20.50 -32.21 6.84
C GLY A 115 -19.56 -31.93 8.02
N ALA A 116 -19.02 -30.73 8.16
CA ALA A 116 -18.22 -30.31 9.31
C ALA A 116 -19.09 -29.51 10.30
N SER A 117 -19.93 -30.21 11.07
CA SER A 117 -20.97 -29.60 11.91
C SER A 117 -20.45 -28.73 13.07
N ASP A 118 -19.24 -29.00 13.56
CA ASP A 118 -18.64 -28.33 14.74
C ASP A 118 -17.44 -27.43 14.39
N ALA A 119 -17.27 -27.08 13.11
CA ALA A 119 -16.16 -26.24 12.69
C ALA A 119 -16.40 -24.77 13.08
N GLU A 120 -15.48 -24.21 13.86
CA GLU A 120 -15.44 -22.78 14.14
C GLU A 120 -14.54 -22.08 13.12
N SER A 121 -14.99 -20.93 12.62
CA SER A 121 -14.18 -20.10 11.73
C SER A 121 -14.03 -18.72 12.34
N TRP A 122 -12.77 -18.28 12.45
CA TRP A 122 -12.43 -17.02 13.09
C TRP A 122 -11.65 -16.14 12.13
N LEU A 123 -11.96 -14.84 12.15
CA LEU A 123 -11.31 -13.83 11.34
C LEU A 123 -10.65 -12.80 12.27
N VAL A 124 -9.33 -12.69 12.17
CA VAL A 124 -8.55 -11.75 12.99
C VAL A 124 -8.85 -10.31 12.54
N ASN A 125 -9.42 -9.51 13.44
CA ASN A 125 -9.83 -8.13 13.14
C ASN A 125 -9.62 -7.12 14.28
N PHE A 126 -9.49 -7.59 15.52
CA PHE A 126 -9.32 -6.80 16.74
C PHE A 126 -10.47 -5.81 17.06
N ASP A 127 -11.63 -5.93 16.43
CA ASP A 127 -12.66 -4.88 16.49
C ASP A 127 -13.20 -4.64 17.91
N GLU A 128 -13.48 -5.70 18.67
CA GLU A 128 -13.91 -5.50 20.05
C GLU A 128 -12.82 -4.92 20.93
N PHE A 129 -11.55 -5.27 20.68
CA PHE A 129 -10.43 -4.74 21.44
C PHE A 129 -10.30 -3.22 21.22
N LEU A 130 -10.41 -2.77 19.97
CA LEU A 130 -10.36 -1.35 19.62
C LEU A 130 -11.56 -0.57 20.16
N GLN A 131 -12.75 -1.19 20.24
CA GLN A 131 -13.96 -0.54 20.74
C GLN A 131 -14.07 -0.51 22.27
N LYS A 132 -13.67 -1.60 22.94
CA LYS A 132 -13.93 -1.80 24.37
C LYS A 132 -12.78 -1.36 25.28
N THR A 133 -11.66 -0.93 24.71
CA THR A 133 -10.46 -0.55 25.48
C THR A 133 -9.94 0.83 25.09
N SER A 134 -9.06 1.42 25.91
CA SER A 134 -8.43 2.71 25.61
C SER A 134 -7.26 2.63 24.63
N PHE A 135 -7.04 1.48 23.98
CA PHE A 135 -5.80 1.19 23.25
C PHE A 135 -5.47 2.21 22.17
N VAL A 136 -6.47 2.61 21.38
CA VAL A 136 -6.30 3.60 20.31
C VAL A 136 -5.79 4.92 20.91
N ARG A 137 -6.50 5.43 21.92
CA ARG A 137 -6.15 6.68 22.62
C ARG A 137 -4.77 6.62 23.27
N ASP A 138 -4.41 5.49 23.86
CA ASP A 138 -3.11 5.31 24.52
C ASP A 138 -1.98 5.30 23.49
N MET A 139 -2.18 4.65 22.33
CA MET A 139 -1.21 4.65 21.23
C MET A 139 -1.06 6.02 20.58
N GLU A 140 -2.15 6.76 20.36
CA GLU A 140 -2.10 8.16 19.89
C GLU A 140 -1.27 9.03 20.84
N MET A 141 -1.50 8.90 22.15
CA MET A 141 -0.76 9.65 23.16
C MET A 141 0.73 9.30 23.15
N ILE A 142 1.06 8.01 23.11
CA ILE A 142 2.45 7.53 23.03
C ILE A 142 3.15 8.10 21.79
N LEU A 143 2.55 7.93 20.61
CA LEU A 143 3.13 8.38 19.34
C LEU A 143 3.32 9.89 19.31
N ARG A 144 2.34 10.64 19.77
CA ARG A 144 2.40 12.11 19.83
C ARG A 144 3.52 12.59 20.75
N VAL A 145 3.63 12.03 21.96
CA VAL A 145 4.69 12.41 22.91
C VAL A 145 6.07 12.13 22.33
N LEU A 146 6.24 10.98 21.66
CA LEU A 146 7.50 10.61 21.01
C LEU A 146 7.83 11.54 19.84
N GLU A 147 6.88 11.81 18.95
CA GLU A 147 7.06 12.74 17.82
C GLU A 147 7.43 14.16 18.30
N GLU A 148 6.71 14.70 19.28
CA GLU A 148 7.01 16.02 19.86
C GLU A 148 8.43 16.07 20.47
N THR A 149 8.86 14.96 21.09
CA THR A 149 10.19 14.83 21.69
C THR A 149 11.29 14.74 20.63
N TYR A 150 11.07 13.94 19.58
CA TYR A 150 12.02 13.78 18.47
C TYR A 150 12.02 14.97 17.50
N ARG A 151 10.96 15.80 17.51
CA ARG A 151 10.71 16.89 16.56
C ARG A 151 10.70 16.41 15.11
N ASN A 152 10.27 15.18 14.90
CA ASN A 152 10.18 14.50 13.60
C ASN A 152 9.22 13.32 13.77
N PRO A 153 8.40 12.95 12.76
CA PRO A 153 7.64 11.72 12.79
C PRO A 153 8.51 10.51 13.19
N VAL A 154 7.92 9.60 13.96
CA VAL A 154 8.60 8.41 14.50
C VAL A 154 7.88 7.13 14.09
N ASP A 155 8.63 6.04 14.00
CA ASP A 155 8.09 4.69 14.05
C ASP A 155 8.56 3.95 15.31
N ILE A 156 7.64 3.17 15.88
CA ILE A 156 7.85 2.38 17.09
C ILE A 156 7.56 0.91 16.84
N GLU A 157 8.28 0.05 17.55
CA GLU A 157 7.90 -1.36 17.73
C GLU A 157 7.41 -1.55 19.16
N TYR A 158 6.30 -2.25 19.34
CA TYR A 158 5.69 -2.44 20.65
C TYR A 158 5.14 -3.86 20.84
N THR A 159 5.04 -4.26 22.11
CA THR A 159 4.26 -5.44 22.54
C THR A 159 3.14 -5.02 23.46
N LEU A 160 2.06 -5.81 23.46
CA LEU A 160 0.91 -5.66 24.32
C LEU A 160 0.59 -6.98 25.00
N ASN A 161 0.60 -6.97 26.33
CA ASN A 161 0.25 -8.10 27.18
C ASN A 161 -0.99 -7.78 28.00
N PHE A 162 -1.97 -8.68 28.02
CA PHE A 162 -3.14 -8.54 28.89
C PHE A 162 -2.76 -8.83 30.35
N THR A 163 -3.23 -8.00 31.27
CA THR A 163 -2.98 -8.11 32.71
C THR A 163 -4.21 -8.56 33.50
N GLY A 164 -5.35 -8.77 32.85
CA GLY A 164 -6.64 -9.18 33.42
C GLY A 164 -7.82 -8.84 32.49
N GLU A 165 -9.05 -8.90 32.98
CA GLU A 165 -10.24 -8.51 32.20
C GLU A 165 -10.15 -7.04 31.73
N GLY A 166 -9.89 -6.83 30.43
CA GLY A 166 -9.87 -5.51 29.79
C GLY A 166 -8.62 -4.66 30.01
N SER A 167 -7.73 -5.03 30.93
CA SER A 167 -6.48 -4.29 31.19
C SER A 167 -5.30 -4.86 30.41
N TYR A 168 -4.42 -3.98 29.95
CA TYR A 168 -3.21 -4.35 29.22
C TYR A 168 -2.01 -3.50 29.64
N ARG A 169 -0.82 -3.99 29.26
CA ARG A 169 0.45 -3.28 29.34
C ARG A 169 1.08 -3.21 27.96
N ILE A 170 1.38 -1.98 27.52
CA ILE A 170 2.18 -1.71 26.32
C ILE A 170 3.65 -1.62 26.74
N ASN A 171 4.54 -2.33 26.05
CA ASN A 171 5.98 -2.20 26.20
C ASN A 171 6.56 -1.72 24.88
N LEU A 172 7.26 -0.59 24.90
CA LEU A 172 8.00 -0.09 23.74
C LEU A 172 9.31 -0.84 23.60
N LEU A 173 9.55 -1.40 22.43
CA LEU A 173 10.74 -2.19 22.10
C LEU A 173 11.75 -1.36 21.31
N GLN A 174 11.26 -0.51 20.42
CA GLN A 174 12.07 0.38 19.59
C GLN A 174 11.32 1.69 19.33
N CYS A 175 12.07 2.78 19.18
CA CYS A 175 11.58 4.06 18.68
C CYS A 175 12.69 4.69 17.82
N ARG A 176 12.36 5.08 16.59
CA ARG A 176 13.30 5.76 15.68
C ARG A 176 12.55 6.80 14.83
N PRO A 177 13.25 7.80 14.26
CA PRO A 177 12.63 8.67 13.27
C PRO A 177 12.13 7.87 12.07
N GLN A 178 10.92 8.20 11.61
CA GLN A 178 10.29 7.53 10.48
C GLN A 178 11.14 7.76 9.22
N GLN A 179 11.67 6.67 8.66
CA GLN A 179 12.65 6.76 7.59
C GLN A 179 12.00 7.19 6.25
N VAL A 180 12.72 8.02 5.49
CA VAL A 180 12.45 8.30 4.08
C VAL A 180 12.79 7.06 3.27
N LYS A 181 11.88 6.59 2.41
CA LYS A 181 12.11 5.40 1.61
C LYS A 181 13.03 5.70 0.41
N TRP A 182 13.83 4.72 -0.01
CA TRP A 182 14.66 4.72 -1.23
C TRP A 182 15.84 5.70 -1.26
N TYR A 183 16.38 6.06 -0.09
CA TYR A 183 17.37 7.14 0.04
C TYR A 183 18.83 6.73 -0.19
N ARG A 184 19.56 7.50 -1.02
CA ARG A 184 21.04 7.52 -1.07
C ARG A 184 21.66 8.78 -0.45
N GLU A 185 20.97 9.93 -0.40
CA GLU A 185 21.50 11.21 0.14
C GLU A 185 20.41 12.20 0.62
N PRO A 186 20.71 13.13 1.56
CA PRO A 186 19.85 14.25 2.00
C PRO A 186 19.17 15.07 0.89
N VAL A 187 17.99 14.70 0.40
CA VAL A 187 17.25 15.49 -0.59
C VAL A 187 16.26 16.44 0.09
N SER A 188 16.55 17.75 -0.03
CA SER A 188 15.57 18.81 0.09
C SER A 188 14.78 18.93 -1.22
N MET A 189 13.46 19.13 -1.14
CA MET A 189 12.66 19.55 -2.29
C MET A 189 13.34 20.76 -2.97
N PRO A 190 13.61 20.71 -4.29
CA PRO A 190 14.22 21.84 -4.97
C PRO A 190 13.27 23.04 -4.97
N ASP A 191 13.76 24.22 -4.60
CA ASP A 191 12.94 25.43 -4.52
C ASP A 191 12.38 25.85 -5.89
N ILE A 192 13.17 25.66 -6.96
CA ILE A 192 12.82 26.04 -8.33
C ILE A 192 13.30 24.96 -9.29
N VAL A 193 12.36 24.42 -10.06
CA VAL A 193 12.63 23.59 -11.25
C VAL A 193 12.00 24.27 -12.45
N ALA A 194 12.76 24.39 -13.53
CA ALA A 194 12.27 24.97 -14.78
C ALA A 194 11.06 24.17 -15.28
N GLY A 195 10.00 24.87 -15.70
CA GLY A 195 8.69 24.24 -15.97
C GLY A 195 8.72 23.18 -17.08
N ASP A 196 9.63 23.32 -18.03
CA ASP A 196 9.90 22.37 -19.12
C ASP A 196 10.58 21.08 -18.65
N ARG A 197 11.21 21.09 -17.47
CA ARG A 197 11.81 19.91 -16.82
C ARG A 197 10.87 19.20 -15.87
N VAL A 198 9.71 19.78 -15.57
CA VAL A 198 8.71 19.17 -14.67
C VAL A 198 7.87 18.18 -15.47
N PHE A 199 7.97 16.90 -15.12
CA PHE A 199 7.10 15.87 -15.67
C PHE A 199 5.72 15.93 -15.00
N PHE A 200 5.68 15.92 -13.67
CA PHE A 200 4.47 16.24 -12.93
C PHE A 200 4.76 16.87 -11.57
N ARG A 201 3.78 17.62 -11.08
CA ARG A 201 3.78 18.21 -9.74
C ARG A 201 2.37 18.23 -9.20
N SER A 202 2.21 17.89 -7.92
CA SER A 202 0.93 17.93 -7.22
C SER A 202 1.13 18.30 -5.76
N SER A 203 0.08 18.83 -5.13
CA SER A 203 -0.01 18.92 -3.68
C SER A 203 -1.03 17.90 -3.17
N GLY A 204 -0.59 17.02 -2.26
CA GLY A 204 -1.35 15.88 -1.79
C GLY A 204 -1.64 14.81 -2.85
N ASN A 205 -2.55 13.89 -2.53
CA ASN A 205 -2.98 12.75 -3.37
C ASN A 205 -1.85 11.76 -3.73
N PHE A 206 -0.94 11.49 -2.80
CA PHE A 206 0.04 10.39 -2.91
C PHE A 206 0.13 9.59 -1.61
N VAL A 207 0.59 8.34 -1.73
CA VAL A 207 0.68 7.35 -0.65
C VAL A 207 2.04 6.68 -0.71
N GLY A 208 2.65 6.49 0.47
CA GLY A 208 3.84 5.66 0.60
C GLY A 208 5.00 6.29 1.35
N GLY A 209 4.92 7.55 1.77
CA GLY A 209 5.97 8.18 2.58
C GLY A 209 6.60 9.41 1.93
N ASN A 210 7.66 9.90 2.57
CA ASN A 210 8.67 10.67 1.85
C ASN A 210 9.40 9.72 0.90
N ILE A 211 9.68 10.17 -0.33
CA ILE A 211 10.45 9.43 -1.32
C ILE A 211 11.44 10.35 -2.02
N SER A 212 12.59 9.80 -2.40
CA SER A 212 13.50 10.38 -3.37
C SER A 212 14.04 9.24 -4.22
N LEU A 213 13.61 9.16 -5.48
CA LEU A 213 13.86 8.00 -6.32
C LEU A 213 14.21 8.42 -7.74
N ASP A 214 15.41 8.04 -8.18
CA ASP A 214 15.83 8.16 -9.57
C ASP A 214 15.27 6.96 -10.34
N LEU A 215 14.48 7.25 -11.37
CA LEU A 215 13.75 6.26 -12.14
C LEU A 215 14.63 5.81 -13.29
N LYS A 216 14.78 4.50 -13.44
CA LYS A 216 15.45 3.90 -14.58
C LYS A 216 14.54 3.85 -15.81
N ARG A 217 13.25 3.62 -15.59
CA ARG A 217 12.28 3.38 -16.65
C ARG A 217 10.88 3.87 -16.29
N ILE A 218 10.16 4.35 -17.29
CA ILE A 218 8.74 4.68 -17.22
C ILE A 218 7.97 3.74 -18.14
N ILE A 219 6.97 3.05 -17.61
CA ILE A 219 5.96 2.35 -18.41
C ILE A 219 4.73 3.27 -18.44
N TYR A 220 4.35 3.74 -19.61
CA TYR A 220 3.27 4.70 -19.79
C TYR A 220 2.19 4.12 -20.70
N VAL A 221 0.95 4.09 -20.21
CA VAL A 221 -0.23 3.75 -20.99
C VAL A 221 -0.96 5.05 -21.35
N ASP A 222 -1.02 5.37 -22.64
CA ASP A 222 -1.65 6.59 -23.14
C ASP A 222 -3.16 6.61 -22.82
N PRO A 223 -3.66 7.60 -22.06
CA PRO A 223 -5.07 7.65 -21.68
C PRO A 223 -6.04 7.76 -22.86
N GLU A 224 -5.71 8.55 -23.88
CA GLU A 224 -6.60 8.81 -25.02
C GLU A 224 -6.74 7.59 -25.92
N GLY A 225 -5.59 7.00 -26.31
CA GLY A 225 -5.51 5.77 -27.08
C GLY A 225 -6.15 4.59 -26.33
N TYR A 226 -5.88 4.45 -25.03
CA TYR A 226 -6.49 3.40 -24.20
C TYR A 226 -8.02 3.54 -24.12
N SER A 227 -8.54 4.76 -24.01
CA SER A 227 -9.99 5.01 -23.94
C SER A 227 -10.72 4.52 -25.19
N GLY A 228 -10.08 4.56 -26.36
CA GLY A 228 -10.65 4.10 -27.63
C GLY A 228 -10.64 2.58 -27.84
N LEU A 229 -9.98 1.83 -26.97
CA LEU A 229 -9.86 0.37 -27.10
C LEU A 229 -11.15 -0.38 -26.79
N SER A 230 -11.34 -1.50 -27.49
CA SER A 230 -12.35 -2.51 -27.14
C SER A 230 -12.06 -3.12 -25.77
N VAL A 231 -13.06 -3.68 -25.10
CA VAL A 231 -12.88 -4.38 -23.81
C VAL A 231 -11.83 -5.49 -23.92
N THR A 232 -11.84 -6.25 -25.02
CA THR A 232 -10.86 -7.30 -25.30
C THR A 232 -9.44 -6.75 -25.38
N ASP A 233 -9.25 -5.62 -26.06
CA ASP A 233 -7.94 -4.99 -26.21
C ASP A 233 -7.45 -4.37 -24.90
N LYS A 234 -8.36 -3.85 -24.07
CA LYS A 234 -8.05 -3.38 -22.72
C LYS A 234 -7.53 -4.50 -21.80
N HIS A 235 -8.07 -5.72 -21.94
CA HIS A 235 -7.51 -6.89 -21.28
C HIS A 235 -6.17 -7.32 -21.88
N ALA A 236 -5.95 -7.15 -23.18
CA ALA A 236 -4.65 -7.40 -23.80
C ALA A 236 -3.57 -6.45 -23.26
N VAL A 237 -3.89 -5.16 -23.06
CA VAL A 237 -3.01 -4.19 -22.38
C VAL A 237 -2.64 -4.66 -20.97
N ALA A 238 -3.59 -5.20 -20.19
CA ALA A 238 -3.28 -5.76 -18.88
C ALA A 238 -2.25 -6.91 -18.95
N ARG A 239 -2.35 -7.78 -19.96
CA ARG A 239 -1.37 -8.86 -20.19
C ARG A 239 0.00 -8.34 -20.66
N ILE A 240 0.01 -7.25 -21.43
CA ILE A 240 1.25 -6.53 -21.78
C ILE A 240 1.94 -6.05 -20.50
N MET A 241 1.21 -5.42 -19.58
CA MET A 241 1.76 -4.99 -18.29
C MET A 241 2.37 -6.15 -17.51
N GLY A 242 1.68 -7.30 -17.44
CA GLY A 242 2.19 -8.50 -16.81
C GLY A 242 3.49 -9.03 -17.43
N ARG A 243 3.67 -8.90 -18.75
CA ARG A 243 4.94 -9.25 -19.41
C ARG A 243 6.04 -8.25 -19.08
N LEU A 244 5.77 -6.95 -19.16
CA LEU A 244 6.73 -5.90 -18.81
C LEU A 244 7.17 -6.00 -17.34
N ASN A 245 6.24 -6.28 -16.44
CA ASN A 245 6.52 -6.48 -15.02
C ASN A 245 7.52 -7.62 -14.76
N ARG A 246 7.46 -8.71 -15.54
CA ARG A 246 8.43 -9.82 -15.44
C ARG A 246 9.83 -9.46 -15.93
N THR A 247 10.00 -8.35 -16.67
CA THR A 247 11.31 -7.85 -17.08
C THR A 247 12.02 -7.05 -15.98
N ILE A 248 11.32 -6.76 -14.87
CA ILE A 248 11.87 -6.04 -13.72
C ILE A 248 12.47 -7.06 -12.77
N GLU A 249 13.78 -7.28 -12.87
CA GLU A 249 14.50 -8.28 -12.06
C GLU A 249 14.67 -7.83 -10.60
N ASN A 250 15.23 -6.62 -10.41
CA ASN A 250 15.47 -6.04 -9.09
C ASN A 250 14.94 -4.61 -9.06
N ARG A 251 13.88 -4.39 -8.27
CA ARG A 251 13.21 -3.10 -8.11
C ARG A 251 14.08 -2.02 -7.46
N GLN A 252 15.05 -2.39 -6.62
CA GLN A 252 16.02 -1.47 -5.98
C GLN A 252 17.08 -0.96 -6.95
N GLU A 253 17.46 -1.80 -7.91
CA GLU A 253 18.46 -1.46 -8.92
C GLU A 253 17.83 -0.89 -10.19
N ASN A 254 16.57 -1.23 -10.46
CA ASN A 254 15.83 -0.82 -11.65
C ASN A 254 14.49 -0.23 -11.26
N PRO A 255 14.44 0.98 -10.67
CA PRO A 255 13.19 1.57 -10.25
C PRO A 255 12.33 1.93 -11.47
N VAL A 256 11.13 1.34 -11.54
CA VAL A 256 10.18 1.54 -12.63
C VAL A 256 8.94 2.28 -12.11
N MET A 257 8.52 3.31 -12.83
CA MET A 257 7.23 3.97 -12.62
C MET A 257 6.24 3.50 -13.68
N LEU A 258 5.10 2.97 -13.24
CA LEU A 258 3.98 2.56 -14.09
C LEU A 258 2.89 3.63 -14.04
N ILE A 259 2.51 4.15 -15.19
CA ILE A 259 1.58 5.27 -15.34
C ILE A 259 0.46 4.86 -16.28
N GLY A 260 -0.79 5.11 -15.92
CA GLY A 260 -1.91 4.77 -16.79
C GLY A 260 -3.23 5.43 -16.41
N PRO A 261 -4.25 5.25 -17.26
CA PRO A 261 -5.55 5.89 -17.10
C PRO A 261 -6.38 5.22 -16.02
N GLY A 262 -7.04 6.05 -15.21
CA GLY A 262 -7.99 5.62 -14.21
C GLY A 262 -7.39 4.64 -13.22
N ARG A 263 -8.20 3.65 -12.83
CA ARG A 263 -7.88 2.73 -11.74
C ARG A 263 -7.12 1.49 -12.21
N TRP A 264 -5.95 1.21 -11.63
CA TRP A 264 -5.26 -0.07 -11.82
C TRP A 264 -5.97 -1.18 -11.05
N GLY A 265 -6.23 -2.31 -11.72
CA GLY A 265 -6.90 -3.46 -11.12
C GLY A 265 -8.40 -3.30 -10.95
N THR A 266 -9.03 -2.51 -11.83
CA THR A 266 -10.49 -2.40 -11.91
C THR A 266 -11.13 -3.65 -12.52
N THR A 267 -12.31 -4.03 -12.04
CA THR A 267 -13.19 -4.99 -12.72
C THR A 267 -13.98 -4.38 -13.87
N THR A 268 -13.93 -3.04 -14.01
CA THR A 268 -14.64 -2.25 -15.02
C THR A 268 -13.62 -1.56 -15.93
N PRO A 269 -13.24 -2.16 -17.08
CA PRO A 269 -12.18 -1.64 -17.96
C PRO A 269 -12.46 -0.25 -18.60
N SER A 270 -13.69 0.26 -18.52
CA SER A 270 -13.98 1.65 -18.92
C SER A 270 -13.44 2.68 -17.92
N LEU A 271 -13.19 2.29 -16.66
CA LEU A 271 -12.72 3.17 -15.59
C LEU A 271 -11.23 3.01 -15.26
N GLY A 272 -10.50 2.17 -16.00
CA GLY A 272 -9.07 1.95 -15.81
C GLY A 272 -8.58 0.62 -16.37
N VAL A 273 -7.36 0.22 -16.00
CA VAL A 273 -6.68 -0.95 -16.55
C VAL A 273 -6.94 -2.21 -15.71
N PRO A 274 -7.53 -3.29 -16.28
CA PRO A 274 -7.97 -4.47 -15.54
C PRO A 274 -6.82 -5.48 -15.31
N VAL A 275 -5.76 -5.04 -14.63
CA VAL A 275 -4.63 -5.88 -14.22
C VAL A 275 -4.93 -6.63 -12.91
N ASN A 276 -4.29 -7.77 -12.72
CA ASN A 276 -4.14 -8.37 -11.40
C ASN A 276 -2.91 -7.79 -10.71
N TYR A 277 -2.88 -7.83 -9.37
CA TYR A 277 -1.71 -7.35 -8.62
C TYR A 277 -0.40 -8.04 -9.04
N SER A 278 -0.45 -9.36 -9.30
CA SER A 278 0.70 -10.13 -9.80
C SER A 278 1.24 -9.64 -11.15
N GLU A 279 0.47 -8.88 -11.91
CA GLU A 279 0.88 -8.32 -13.20
C GLU A 279 1.65 -7.00 -13.05
N ILE A 280 1.68 -6.38 -11.86
CA ILE A 280 2.32 -5.09 -11.63
C ILE A 280 3.08 -4.99 -10.29
N HIS A 281 3.26 -6.11 -9.59
CA HIS A 281 3.87 -6.14 -8.25
C HIS A 281 5.35 -5.72 -8.19
N SER A 282 6.07 -5.76 -9.32
CA SER A 282 7.52 -5.51 -9.37
C SER A 282 7.86 -4.03 -9.57
N VAL A 283 6.88 -3.18 -9.87
CA VAL A 283 7.11 -1.74 -10.13
C VAL A 283 7.41 -0.97 -8.84
N SER A 284 8.14 0.14 -8.96
CA SER A 284 8.47 1.02 -7.83
C SER A 284 7.39 2.03 -7.49
N VAL A 285 6.78 2.56 -8.53
CA VAL A 285 5.78 3.61 -8.41
C VAL A 285 4.61 3.26 -9.32
N ILE A 286 3.39 3.39 -8.82
CA ILE A 286 2.16 3.34 -9.59
C ILE A 286 1.56 4.73 -9.61
N VAL A 287 1.22 5.19 -10.81
CA VAL A 287 0.58 6.47 -11.05
C VAL A 287 -0.76 6.23 -11.75
N GLU A 288 -1.83 6.68 -11.11
CA GLU A 288 -3.18 6.71 -11.68
C GLU A 288 -3.48 8.13 -12.18
N ILE A 289 -3.79 8.26 -13.46
CA ILE A 289 -4.24 9.52 -14.05
C ILE A 289 -5.77 9.54 -14.00
N ALA A 290 -6.33 10.38 -13.14
CA ALA A 290 -7.77 10.63 -13.11
C ALA A 290 -8.14 11.42 -14.36
N PHE A 291 -8.66 10.71 -15.36
CA PHE A 291 -9.10 11.28 -16.61
C PHE A 291 -10.62 11.43 -16.58
N MET A 292 -11.14 12.64 -16.83
CA MET A 292 -12.58 12.85 -16.98
C MET A 292 -12.98 12.64 -18.43
N ARG A 293 -13.59 11.49 -18.73
CA ARG A 293 -14.39 11.32 -19.96
C ARG A 293 -15.78 10.85 -19.55
N ASP A 294 -16.80 11.42 -20.19
CA ASP A 294 -18.22 11.11 -19.97
C ASP A 294 -18.78 11.41 -18.57
N GLY A 295 -18.16 12.34 -17.82
CA GLY A 295 -18.63 12.75 -16.50
C GLY A 295 -18.43 11.71 -15.39
N LEU A 296 -17.72 10.62 -15.68
CA LEU A 296 -17.33 9.61 -14.70
C LEU A 296 -15.96 10.00 -14.12
N VAL A 297 -15.94 10.39 -12.85
CA VAL A 297 -14.69 10.55 -12.09
C VAL A 297 -14.29 9.15 -11.61
N PRO A 298 -13.15 8.58 -12.03
CA PRO A 298 -12.70 7.31 -11.49
C PRO A 298 -12.50 7.43 -9.98
N GLU A 299 -13.08 6.52 -9.21
CA GLU A 299 -12.63 6.29 -7.84
C GLU A 299 -11.19 5.77 -7.93
N ILE A 300 -10.27 6.66 -7.59
CA ILE A 300 -8.85 6.35 -7.43
C ILE A 300 -8.73 5.19 -6.42
N SER A 301 -7.80 4.24 -6.62
CA SER A 301 -7.66 2.97 -5.87
C SER A 301 -7.50 3.07 -4.34
N TYR A 302 -7.56 4.28 -3.78
CA TYR A 302 -7.39 4.63 -2.38
C TYR A 302 -8.04 3.63 -1.41
N GLY A 303 -9.23 3.08 -1.66
CA GLY A 303 -9.97 2.24 -0.68
C GLY A 303 -10.25 0.78 -1.07
N THR A 304 -9.34 0.08 -1.75
CA THR A 304 -9.68 -1.23 -2.36
C THR A 304 -8.70 -2.35 -2.01
N HIS A 305 -9.03 -3.62 -2.33
CA HIS A 305 -8.14 -4.79 -2.17
C HIS A 305 -6.67 -4.51 -2.55
N PHE A 306 -6.49 -3.66 -3.55
CA PHE A 306 -5.22 -3.26 -4.11
C PHE A 306 -4.33 -2.51 -3.10
N PHE A 307 -4.92 -1.76 -2.17
CA PHE A 307 -4.21 -0.95 -1.19
C PHE A 307 -3.36 -1.77 -0.21
N GLN A 308 -3.88 -2.87 0.31
CA GLN A 308 -3.09 -3.73 1.19
C GLN A 308 -1.90 -4.34 0.43
N ASP A 309 -2.11 -4.79 -0.80
CA ASP A 309 -1.03 -5.32 -1.63
C ASP A 309 0.04 -4.24 -1.92
N LEU A 310 -0.35 -2.97 -2.14
CA LEU A 310 0.58 -1.83 -2.28
C LEU A 310 1.38 -1.58 -0.99
N VAL A 311 0.69 -1.55 0.16
CA VAL A 311 1.31 -1.37 1.47
C VAL A 311 2.30 -2.50 1.73
N GLU A 312 1.92 -3.76 1.47
CA GLU A 312 2.75 -4.93 1.72
C GLU A 312 3.89 -5.11 0.70
N ASN A 313 3.82 -4.52 -0.49
CA ASN A 313 4.95 -4.56 -1.44
C ASN A 313 5.76 -3.28 -1.51
N ASP A 314 5.39 -2.28 -0.72
CA ASP A 314 6.10 -1.01 -0.61
C ASP A 314 6.02 -0.17 -1.88
N THR A 315 5.05 -0.46 -2.73
CA THR A 315 4.83 0.23 -3.99
C THR A 315 4.36 1.64 -3.70
N TYR A 316 5.12 2.63 -4.17
CA TYR A 316 4.75 4.02 -4.01
C TYR A 316 3.57 4.33 -4.93
N TYR A 317 2.60 5.08 -4.44
CA TYR A 317 1.36 5.27 -5.17
C TYR A 317 1.05 6.76 -5.30
N VAL A 318 0.69 7.17 -6.51
CA VAL A 318 0.42 8.56 -6.88
C VAL A 318 -0.90 8.61 -7.63
N ALA A 319 -1.74 9.59 -7.29
CA ALA A 319 -2.91 9.93 -8.08
C ALA A 319 -2.76 11.34 -8.63
N ILE A 320 -2.71 11.45 -9.96
CA ILE A 320 -2.62 12.71 -10.68
C ILE A 320 -4.02 13.07 -11.17
N GLN A 321 -4.45 14.30 -10.87
CA GLN A 321 -5.70 14.87 -11.37
C GLN A 321 -5.35 16.11 -12.20
N PRO A 322 -5.10 15.96 -13.52
CA PRO A 322 -4.54 17.04 -14.34
C PRO A 322 -5.39 18.33 -14.35
N GLU A 323 -6.69 18.20 -14.10
CA GLU A 323 -7.64 19.33 -14.12
C GLU A 323 -7.68 20.14 -12.82
N LYS A 324 -7.05 19.66 -11.75
CA LYS A 324 -7.00 20.41 -10.48
C LYS A 324 -6.04 21.58 -10.58
N GLU A 325 -6.41 22.69 -9.93
CA GLU A 325 -5.50 23.83 -9.77
C GLU A 325 -4.20 23.38 -9.09
N ARG A 326 -3.07 23.92 -9.54
CA ARG A 326 -1.71 23.65 -9.04
C ARG A 326 -1.18 22.23 -9.33
N VAL A 327 -1.87 21.44 -10.14
CA VAL A 327 -1.31 20.22 -10.71
C VAL A 327 -0.63 20.55 -12.04
N VAL A 328 0.59 20.04 -12.23
CA VAL A 328 1.28 20.04 -13.52
C VAL A 328 1.39 18.60 -13.97
N PHE A 329 1.07 18.33 -15.23
CA PHE A 329 1.26 17.03 -15.86
C PHE A 329 1.67 17.26 -17.32
N ASN A 330 2.90 16.88 -17.66
CA ASN A 330 3.54 17.14 -18.96
C ASN A 330 4.07 15.83 -19.58
N PRO A 331 3.19 14.98 -20.12
CA PRO A 331 3.60 13.71 -20.75
C PRO A 331 4.55 13.90 -21.94
N ALA A 332 4.53 15.06 -22.61
CA ALA A 332 5.43 15.36 -23.72
C ALA A 332 6.92 15.35 -23.32
N LEU A 333 7.24 15.53 -22.02
CA LEU A 333 8.61 15.39 -21.52
C LEU A 333 9.17 13.99 -21.79
N LEU A 334 8.32 12.95 -21.75
CA LEU A 334 8.76 11.57 -21.93
C LEU A 334 9.31 11.31 -23.34
N SER A 335 8.89 12.10 -24.34
CA SER A 335 9.39 11.99 -25.71
C SER A 335 10.88 12.34 -25.87
N ALA A 336 11.51 12.93 -24.84
CA ALA A 336 12.95 13.15 -24.80
C ALA A 336 13.75 11.85 -24.58
N TYR A 337 13.10 10.79 -24.10
CA TYR A 337 13.73 9.51 -23.78
C TYR A 337 13.43 8.45 -24.85
N PRO A 338 14.35 7.49 -25.08
CA PRO A 338 14.13 6.41 -26.03
C PRO A 338 12.99 5.49 -25.59
N ASP A 339 11.99 5.33 -26.46
CA ASP A 339 10.93 4.34 -26.31
C ASP A 339 11.40 2.96 -26.79
N ILE A 340 11.57 2.05 -25.84
CA ILE A 340 12.02 0.68 -26.06
C ILE A 340 10.87 -0.33 -26.09
N ALA A 341 9.60 0.10 -26.01
CA ALA A 341 8.45 -0.79 -26.09
C ALA A 341 8.48 -1.71 -27.33
N PRO A 342 8.82 -1.24 -28.55
CA PRO A 342 8.85 -2.10 -29.74
C PRO A 342 9.83 -3.29 -29.63
N ALA A 343 10.91 -3.13 -28.87
CA ALA A 343 11.89 -4.19 -28.64
C ALA A 343 11.44 -5.19 -27.55
N LEU A 344 10.71 -4.71 -26.55
CA LEU A 344 10.24 -5.54 -25.43
C LEU A 344 8.96 -6.33 -25.74
N ILE A 345 8.10 -5.78 -26.59
CA ILE A 345 6.80 -6.38 -26.96
C ILE A 345 6.57 -6.39 -28.49
N PRO A 346 7.48 -7.01 -29.27
CA PRO A 346 7.43 -6.95 -30.74
C PRO A 346 6.15 -7.57 -31.33
N GLU A 347 5.57 -8.57 -30.66
CA GLU A 347 4.35 -9.24 -31.10
C GLU A 347 3.06 -8.42 -30.89
N GLU A 348 3.15 -7.29 -30.21
CA GLU A 348 2.02 -6.44 -29.83
C GLU A 348 2.08 -5.09 -30.55
N SER A 349 2.61 -5.07 -31.78
CA SER A 349 2.83 -3.85 -32.57
C SER A 349 1.59 -2.96 -32.71
N ARG A 350 0.39 -3.55 -32.67
CA ARG A 350 -0.89 -2.84 -32.68
C ARG A 350 -1.11 -1.90 -31.47
N PHE A 351 -0.33 -2.04 -30.40
CA PHE A 351 -0.39 -1.22 -29.19
C PHE A 351 0.78 -0.24 -29.07
N GLN A 352 1.63 -0.07 -30.09
CA GLN A 352 2.81 0.80 -30.04
C GLN A 352 2.50 2.27 -29.79
N GLU A 353 1.32 2.75 -30.20
CA GLU A 353 0.84 4.12 -29.95
C GLU A 353 0.10 4.27 -28.61
N ILE A 354 0.02 3.20 -27.81
CA ILE A 354 -0.76 3.16 -26.56
C ILE A 354 0.13 2.77 -25.38
N VAL A 355 1.05 1.83 -25.57
CA VAL A 355 1.95 1.35 -24.52
C VAL A 355 3.37 1.76 -24.88
N HIS A 356 3.92 2.64 -24.06
CA HIS A 356 5.28 3.15 -24.19
C HIS A 356 6.14 2.68 -23.03
N VAL A 357 7.42 2.46 -23.31
CA VAL A 357 8.42 2.11 -22.30
C VAL A 357 9.64 2.99 -22.50
N TYR A 358 9.75 4.05 -21.73
CA TYR A 358 10.84 5.01 -21.83
C TYR A 358 11.99 4.60 -20.90
N GLU A 359 13.18 4.43 -21.45
CA GLU A 359 14.41 4.26 -20.65
C GLU A 359 14.97 5.65 -20.31
N THR A 360 14.91 6.02 -19.05
CA THR A 360 15.30 7.35 -18.57
C THR A 360 16.73 7.41 -18.06
N ASP A 361 17.41 6.26 -17.94
CA ASP A 361 18.78 6.12 -17.42
C ASP A 361 19.05 6.93 -16.14
N PHE A 362 18.09 6.90 -15.21
CA PHE A 362 18.14 7.61 -13.92
C PHE A 362 18.14 9.14 -14.02
N GLU A 363 17.75 9.72 -15.16
CA GLU A 363 17.68 11.18 -15.32
C GLU A 363 16.34 11.79 -14.87
N LEU A 364 15.35 10.96 -14.52
CA LEU A 364 14.05 11.41 -14.02
C LEU A 364 13.91 11.05 -12.54
N ARG A 365 13.70 12.06 -11.68
CA ARG A 365 13.62 11.87 -10.22
C ARG A 365 12.23 12.19 -9.70
N LEU A 366 11.72 11.29 -8.86
CA LEU A 366 10.53 11.49 -8.05
C LEU A 366 10.91 11.88 -6.63
N ILE A 367 10.40 13.02 -6.15
CA ILE A 367 10.53 13.48 -4.76
C ILE A 367 9.14 13.70 -4.17
N ALA A 368 8.91 13.24 -2.94
CA ALA A 368 7.77 13.64 -2.15
C ALA A 368 8.16 14.06 -0.73
N ASP A 369 7.55 15.13 -0.26
CA ASP A 369 7.63 15.63 1.11
C ASP A 369 6.23 15.61 1.71
N ILE A 370 6.02 14.68 2.62
CA ILE A 370 4.77 14.49 3.36
C ILE A 370 4.47 15.67 4.27
N ALA A 371 5.47 16.25 4.93
CA ALA A 371 5.27 17.35 5.86
C ALA A 371 4.77 18.59 5.11
N ARG A 372 5.27 18.81 3.88
CA ARG A 372 4.80 19.87 2.99
C ARG A 372 3.60 19.48 2.13
N GLN A 373 3.24 18.20 2.08
CA GLN A 373 2.26 17.63 1.14
C GLN A 373 2.61 17.98 -0.32
N GLU A 374 3.88 17.88 -0.69
CA GLU A 374 4.39 18.22 -2.03
C GLU A 374 4.95 16.99 -2.74
N LEU A 375 4.61 16.86 -4.02
CA LEU A 375 5.09 15.81 -4.91
C LEU A 375 5.63 16.43 -6.19
N LEU A 376 6.83 16.02 -6.60
CA LEU A 376 7.50 16.51 -7.79
C LEU A 376 8.21 15.37 -8.51
N CYS A 377 7.95 15.24 -9.81
CA CYS A 377 8.74 14.41 -10.71
C CYS A 377 9.35 15.29 -11.80
N TYR A 378 10.66 15.24 -11.97
CA TYR A 378 11.39 16.15 -12.86
C TYR A 378 12.65 15.53 -13.44
N ALA A 379 13.07 16.02 -14.60
CA ALA A 379 14.34 15.65 -15.22
C ALA A 379 15.50 16.37 -14.51
N HIS A 380 16.51 15.65 -14.03
CA HIS A 380 17.65 16.17 -13.25
C HIS A 380 19.04 15.91 -13.87
N GLY A 381 19.12 15.41 -15.11
CA GLY A 381 20.34 15.38 -15.92
C GLY A 381 20.80 16.76 -16.41
N GLU A 382 22.04 16.87 -16.90
CA GLU A 382 22.63 18.10 -17.45
C GLU A 382 22.02 18.54 -18.79
#